data_AF-A0A2E0A7C6-F1
#
_entry.id   AF-A0A2E0A7C6-F1
#
_cell.length_a   1.000
_cell.length_b   1.000
_cell.length_c   1.000
_cell.angle_alpha   90.00
_cell.angle_beta   90.00
_cell.angle_gamma   90.00
#
_symmetry.space_group_name_H-M   'P 1'
#
loop_
_entity.id
_entity.type
_entity.pdbx_description
1 polymer ?
#
loop_
_entity_poly.entity_id
_entity_poly.type
_entity_poly.pdbx_seq_one_letter_code
_entity_poly.pdbx_strand_id
1 'polypeptide(L)'
;MSAHPEDRTTIDMFSSPRPGRPRSSPYDRAQQSRFNKRSQRMRDKHAGLHRVEVKLPADVLARVDEICEELGLSRSEVMDAALKQWLHL
;
A
#
# COMPACT_ATOMS: atom_id res chain seq x y z
N MET A 1 35.25 -37.25 9.05
CA MET A 1 35.73 -35.93 8.63
C MET A 1 35.97 -35.97 7.13
N SER A 2 35.18 -35.22 6.37
CA SER A 2 35.34 -35.10 4.90
C SER A 2 35.05 -33.65 4.55
N ALA A 3 36.08 -32.80 4.64
CA ALA A 3 36.01 -31.41 4.21
C ALA A 3 36.30 -31.36 2.71
N HIS A 4 35.33 -30.87 1.93
CA HIS A 4 35.51 -30.59 0.51
C HIS A 4 36.31 -29.29 0.33
N PRO A 5 37.20 -29.16 -0.69
CA PRO A 5 38.21 -28.09 -0.74
C PRO A 5 37.82 -26.84 -1.54
N GLU A 6 36.54 -26.59 -1.81
CA GLU A 6 36.13 -25.55 -2.78
C GLU A 6 35.52 -24.27 -2.17
N ASP A 7 35.10 -24.24 -0.90
CA ASP A 7 34.46 -23.04 -0.34
C ASP A 7 35.45 -22.08 0.33
N ARG A 8 36.08 -21.24 -0.50
CA ARG A 8 36.89 -20.08 -0.09
C ARG A 8 36.03 -18.92 0.41
N THR A 9 35.21 -19.13 1.43
CA THR A 9 34.62 -18.01 2.17
C THR A 9 35.10 -18.05 3.61
N THR A 10 36.16 -17.29 3.91
CA THR A 10 36.52 -16.98 5.30
C THR A 10 35.31 -16.35 5.95
N ILE A 11 34.68 -17.05 6.90
CA ILE A 11 33.61 -16.48 7.73
C ILE A 11 34.23 -15.30 8.48
N ASP A 12 33.78 -14.08 8.15
CA ASP A 12 34.24 -12.85 8.81
C ASP A 12 33.73 -12.80 10.26
N MET A 13 34.57 -13.28 11.18
CA MET A 13 34.33 -13.32 12.62
C MET A 13 34.31 -11.92 13.28
N PHE A 14 34.67 -10.86 12.55
CA PHE A 14 34.69 -9.48 13.05
C PHE A 14 33.57 -8.62 12.48
N SER A 15 32.68 -9.19 11.65
CA SER A 15 31.52 -8.48 11.14
C SER A 15 30.48 -8.25 12.26
N SER A 16 30.11 -6.98 12.47
CA SER A 16 28.98 -6.62 13.35
C SER A 16 27.73 -7.35 12.88
N PRO A 17 26.87 -7.89 13.79
CA PRO A 17 25.64 -8.55 13.40
C PRO A 17 24.84 -7.62 12.49
N ARG A 18 24.64 -8.02 11.22
CA ARG A 18 23.74 -7.28 10.33
C ARG A 18 22.37 -7.27 11.01
N PRO A 19 21.73 -6.12 11.23
CA PRO A 19 20.39 -6.09 11.79
C PRO A 19 19.52 -6.98 10.91
N GLY A 20 19.11 -8.13 11.45
CA GLY A 20 18.27 -9.06 10.74
C GLY A 20 16.99 -8.38 10.31
N ARG A 21 16.31 -8.95 9.30
CA ARG A 21 14.98 -8.52 8.90
C ARG A 21 14.12 -8.36 10.17
N PRO A 22 13.49 -7.20 10.42
CA PRO A 22 12.69 -6.99 11.61
C PRO A 22 11.71 -8.15 11.76
N ARG A 23 11.67 -8.74 12.98
CA ARG A 23 10.66 -9.76 13.32
C ARG A 23 9.32 -9.24 12.84
N SER A 24 8.58 -10.09 12.14
CA SER A 24 7.15 -9.95 11.89
C SER A 24 6.51 -9.08 12.97
N SER A 25 5.78 -8.03 12.57
CA SER A 25 5.27 -6.99 13.49
C SER A 25 4.85 -7.59 14.84
N PRO A 26 5.29 -6.99 15.98
CA PRO A 26 5.08 -7.55 17.31
C PRO A 26 3.60 -7.60 17.72
N TYR A 27 2.73 -7.02 16.91
CA TYR A 27 1.29 -6.96 17.11
C TYR A 27 0.57 -8.10 16.40
N ASP A 28 -0.59 -8.49 16.89
CA ASP A 28 -1.45 -9.42 16.17
C ASP A 28 -1.96 -8.79 14.85
N ARG A 29 -2.55 -9.60 13.96
CA ARG A 29 -3.01 -9.13 12.65
C ARG A 29 -4.13 -8.07 12.73
N ALA A 30 -5.04 -8.18 13.69
CA ALA A 30 -6.10 -7.21 13.91
C ALA A 30 -5.54 -5.86 14.41
N GLN A 31 -4.59 -5.89 15.33
CA GLN A 31 -3.87 -4.72 15.82
C GLN A 31 -3.06 -4.06 14.69
N GLN A 32 -2.32 -4.84 13.91
CA GLN A 32 -1.62 -4.34 12.71
C GLN A 32 -2.58 -3.64 11.74
N SER A 33 -3.73 -4.25 11.45
CA SER A 33 -4.74 -3.65 10.56
C SER A 33 -5.27 -2.32 11.12
N ARG A 34 -5.50 -2.23 12.43
CA ARG A 34 -5.91 -0.97 13.10
C ARG A 34 -4.85 0.11 12.97
N PHE A 35 -3.59 -0.21 13.26
CA PHE A 35 -2.48 0.74 13.11
C PHE A 35 -2.31 1.20 11.67
N ASN A 36 -2.32 0.28 10.71
CA ASN A 36 -2.19 0.60 9.29
C ASN A 36 -3.32 1.52 8.81
N LYS A 37 -4.57 1.24 9.19
CA LYS A 37 -5.71 2.11 8.87
C LYS A 37 -5.57 3.49 9.51
N ARG A 38 -5.08 3.58 10.74
CA ARG A 38 -4.84 4.87 11.42
C ARG A 38 -3.77 5.68 10.69
N SER A 39 -2.63 5.05 10.36
CA SER A 39 -1.55 5.70 9.63
C SER A 39 -1.96 6.13 8.23
N GLN A 40 -2.78 5.33 7.52
CA GLN A 40 -3.37 5.72 6.24
C GLN A 40 -4.22 6.99 6.40
N ARG A 41 -5.18 7.00 7.34
CA ARG A 41 -6.03 8.16 7.60
C ARG A 41 -5.23 9.42 7.98
N MET A 42 -4.15 9.27 8.76
CA MET A 42 -3.29 10.39 9.11
C MET A 42 -2.54 10.92 7.89
N ARG A 43 -2.00 10.04 7.03
CA ARG A 43 -1.36 10.45 5.77
C ARG A 43 -2.34 11.17 4.84
N ASP A 44 -3.54 10.63 4.66
CA ASP A 44 -4.58 11.24 3.83
C ASP A 44 -4.93 12.64 4.36
N LYS A 45 -5.14 12.77 5.68
CA LYS A 45 -5.40 14.07 6.31
C LYS A 45 -4.26 15.07 6.11
N HIS A 46 -3.01 14.64 6.26
CA HIS A 46 -1.85 15.49 6.02
C HIS A 46 -1.72 15.91 4.55
N ALA A 47 -2.18 15.09 3.62
CA ALA A 47 -2.25 15.41 2.20
C ALA A 47 -3.47 16.26 1.81
N GLY A 48 -4.31 16.67 2.78
CA GLY A 48 -5.54 17.43 2.51
C GLY A 48 -6.67 16.60 1.90
N LEU A 49 -6.55 15.27 1.88
CA LEU A 49 -7.56 14.39 1.32
C LEU A 49 -8.67 14.12 2.34
N HIS A 50 -9.91 14.27 1.89
CA HIS A 50 -11.12 13.95 2.66
C HIS A 50 -11.84 12.75 2.05
N ARG A 51 -12.30 11.83 2.91
CA ARG A 51 -13.03 10.64 2.47
C ARG A 51 -14.53 10.91 2.46
N VAL A 52 -15.15 10.70 1.31
CA VAL A 52 -16.60 10.77 1.12
C VAL A 52 -17.14 9.35 0.89
N GLU A 53 -18.21 8.98 1.58
CA GLU A 53 -18.92 7.72 1.38
C GLU A 53 -20.26 8.03 0.67
N VAL A 54 -20.51 7.42 -0.48
CA VAL A 54 -21.68 7.69 -1.33
C VAL A 54 -22.34 6.37 -1.74
N LYS A 55 -23.67 6.37 -1.82
CA LYS A 55 -24.45 5.27 -2.40
C LYS A 55 -24.76 5.62 -3.85
N LEU A 56 -24.39 4.75 -4.77
CA LEU A 56 -24.62 4.92 -6.21
C LEU A 56 -25.44 3.74 -6.75
N PRO A 57 -26.26 3.96 -7.79
CA PRO A 57 -26.86 2.86 -8.54
C PRO A 57 -25.80 1.88 -9.06
N ALA A 58 -26.16 0.59 -9.13
CA ALA A 58 -25.20 -0.47 -9.48
C ALA A 58 -24.72 -0.39 -10.93
N ASP A 59 -25.61 0.02 -11.84
CA ASP A 59 -25.33 0.29 -13.25
C ASP A 59 -24.34 1.44 -13.43
N VAL A 60 -24.49 2.52 -12.66
CA VAL A 60 -23.53 3.63 -12.65
C VAL A 60 -22.16 3.16 -12.18
N LEU A 61 -22.10 2.37 -11.11
CA LEU A 61 -20.83 1.85 -10.59
C LEU A 61 -20.14 0.93 -11.61
N ALA A 62 -20.90 0.07 -12.29
CA ALA A 62 -20.38 -0.80 -13.34
C ALA A 62 -19.76 0.01 -14.48
N ARG A 63 -20.43 1.09 -14.93
CA ARG A 63 -19.86 1.94 -15.98
C ARG A 63 -18.60 2.68 -15.53
N VAL A 64 -18.50 3.09 -14.26
CA VAL A 64 -17.27 3.68 -13.72
C VAL A 64 -16.13 2.67 -13.75
N ASP A 65 -16.40 1.40 -13.43
CA ASP A 65 -15.39 0.35 -13.49
C ASP A 65 -14.84 0.12 -14.90
N GLU A 66 -15.71 0.05 -15.90
CA GLU A 66 -15.30 -0.05 -17.31
C GLU A 66 -14.39 1.11 -17.71
N ILE A 67 -14.75 2.34 -17.33
CA ILE A 67 -13.94 3.54 -17.63
C ILE A 67 -12.59 3.49 -16.90
N CYS A 68 -12.55 2.99 -15.67
CA CYS A 68 -11.30 2.81 -14.93
C CYS A 68 -10.36 1.83 -15.64
N GLU A 69 -10.90 0.73 -16.16
CA GLU A 69 -10.13 -0.26 -16.94
C GLU A 69 -9.65 0.32 -18.27
N GLU A 70 -10.52 1.01 -19.02
CA GLU A 70 -10.20 1.66 -20.30
C GLU A 70 -9.07 2.70 -20.14
N LEU A 71 -9.10 3.50 -19.08
CA LEU A 71 -8.12 4.57 -18.82
C LEU A 71 -6.89 4.11 -18.03
N GLY A 72 -6.92 2.90 -17.45
CA GLY A 72 -5.89 2.42 -16.54
C GLY A 72 -5.78 3.25 -15.25
N LEU A 73 -6.89 3.86 -14.82
CA LEU A 73 -6.95 4.74 -13.64
C LEU A 73 -7.72 4.07 -12.49
N SER A 74 -7.44 4.49 -11.27
CA SER A 74 -8.22 4.09 -10.11
C SER A 74 -9.58 4.81 -10.07
N ARG A 75 -10.58 4.18 -9.43
CA ARG A 75 -11.90 4.80 -9.20
C ARG A 75 -11.80 6.19 -8.57
N SER A 76 -10.87 6.38 -7.64
CA SER A 76 -10.66 7.67 -6.98
C SER A 76 -10.20 8.75 -7.97
N GLU A 77 -9.30 8.41 -8.90
CA GLU A 77 -8.80 9.35 -9.91
C GLU A 77 -9.87 9.71 -10.94
N VAL A 78 -10.62 8.73 -11.42
CA VAL A 78 -11.73 8.96 -12.35
C VAL A 78 -12.80 9.86 -11.72
N MET A 79 -13.18 9.58 -10.46
CA MET A 79 -14.16 10.39 -9.73
C MET A 79 -13.65 11.80 -9.45
N ASP A 80 -12.38 11.97 -9.07
CA ASP A 80 -11.77 13.29 -8.85
C ASP A 80 -11.75 14.11 -10.14
N ALA A 81 -11.36 13.51 -11.26
CA ALA A 81 -11.38 14.17 -12.58
C ALA A 81 -12.80 14.58 -13.00
N ALA A 82 -13.78 13.69 -12.84
CA ALA A 82 -15.17 13.97 -13.16
C ALA A 82 -15.75 15.10 -12.30
N LEU A 83 -15.45 15.10 -10.99
CA LEU A 83 -15.88 16.17 -10.08
C LEU A 83 -15.24 17.51 -10.41
N LYS A 84 -13.94 17.53 -10.71
CA LYS A 84 -13.23 18.75 -11.15
C LYS A 84 -13.83 19.32 -12.43
N GLN A 85 -14.05 18.47 -13.42
CA GLN A 85 -14.70 18.86 -14.67
C GLN A 85 -16.11 19.44 -14.43
N TRP A 86 -16.93 18.78 -13.61
CA TRP A 86 -18.29 19.22 -13.30
C TRP A 86 -18.34 20.53 -12.50
N LEU A 87 -17.41 20.70 -11.55
CA LEU A 87 -17.32 21.89 -10.70
C LEU A 87 -16.53 23.04 -11.34
N HIS A 88 -16.01 22.85 -12.55
CA HIS A 88 -15.15 23.79 -13.25
C HIS A 88 -13.89 24.19 -12.43
N LEU A 89 -13.28 23.18 -11.79
CA LEU A 89 -11.99 23.27 -11.08
C LEU A 89 -10.86 22.67 -11.93
#